data_AF-A0A0P7V079-F1
#
_entry.id   AF-A0A0P7V079-F1
#
_cell.length_a   1.000
_cell.length_b   1.000
_cell.length_c   1.000
_cell.angle_alpha   90.00
_cell.angle_beta   90.00
_cell.angle_gamma   90.00
#
_symmetry.space_group_name_H-M   'P 1'
#
loop_
_entity.id
_entity.type
_entity.pdbx_description
1 polymer ?
#
loop_
_entity_poly.entity_id
_entity_poly.type
_entity_poly.pdbx_seq_one_letter_code
_entity_poly.pdbx_strand_id
1 'polypeptide(L)'
;MYSSDMETGRPGSPQVDMRPIELCALGSRKVTVQPSVLRKPYALVDGGFQKLEPQLYSVGCKEGTGSGAGGGGDEDVDILTDEELLLRFQLGRLHFGAQYDLVHNHLSVRVIEARDLPPPRQDTTHCNPYVKTCLLPDHKNSRQTGVQRKTQDPVFEESFTFELPFLETQRRTLLLSVVDFDKLSRHCVIGKVVVPLGQVDLVKGGHWWKPLVPSSQCRPFSEKMCLLPPQNEVELGELLVSLNYLPSAGRLNVDIIRAKQLLQTDMCQGSDPFVKVQLVMGLKLVKTKKTSCKRGTIDPAYNESFSFRVAEEDLGEVSLVFTVYGHNMKSSNDFVGRVVIGRFSTGAPETSHWRRLLRSPRTPVEQWHSLRSRDDCDRVSLASLEVT
;
A
#
# COMPACT_ATOMS: atom_id res chain seq x y z
N MET A 1 37.14 14.87 -63.88
CA MET A 1 36.34 14.74 -65.13
C MET A 1 35.20 13.77 -64.86
N TYR A 2 33.95 14.25 -65.04
CA TYR A 2 32.65 13.57 -65.28
C TYR A 2 32.26 12.35 -64.41
N SER A 3 31.24 12.43 -63.52
CA SER A 3 29.76 12.39 -63.75
C SER A 3 29.29 10.99 -64.21
N SER A 4 28.37 10.28 -63.56
CA SER A 4 26.94 10.62 -63.42
C SER A 4 26.17 9.57 -62.57
N ASP A 5 25.00 10.02 -62.10
CA ASP A 5 24.07 9.45 -61.13
C ASP A 5 23.08 8.36 -61.61
N MET A 6 22.38 7.78 -60.60
CA MET A 6 20.96 7.34 -60.55
C MET A 6 20.51 6.12 -61.38
N GLU A 7 19.44 5.38 -61.05
CA GLU A 7 18.73 4.95 -59.83
C GLU A 7 17.52 4.10 -60.35
N THR A 8 16.88 3.38 -59.43
CA THR A 8 15.47 2.89 -59.44
C THR A 8 15.13 1.51 -60.04
N GLY A 9 14.32 0.77 -59.25
CA GLY A 9 13.45 -0.32 -59.71
C GLY A 9 13.17 -1.43 -58.68
N ARG A 10 12.23 -1.20 -57.73
CA ARG A 10 11.64 -2.26 -56.86
C ARG A 10 10.63 -3.11 -57.66
N PRO A 11 10.43 -4.41 -57.35
CA PRO A 11 9.23 -5.14 -57.74
C PRO A 11 8.16 -5.15 -56.62
N GLY A 12 6.90 -5.05 -57.04
CA GLY A 12 5.71 -4.91 -56.21
C GLY A 12 5.08 -6.23 -55.73
N SER A 13 4.24 -6.08 -54.71
CA SER A 13 3.38 -7.09 -54.08
C SER A 13 2.10 -7.39 -54.89
N PRO A 14 1.57 -8.63 -54.86
CA PRO A 14 0.39 -9.01 -55.65
C PRO A 14 -0.95 -8.63 -55.00
N GLN A 15 -1.89 -8.19 -55.85
CA GLN A 15 -3.31 -7.91 -55.53
C GLN A 15 -4.12 -9.21 -55.36
N VAL A 16 -5.03 -9.22 -54.39
CA VAL A 16 -6.10 -10.24 -54.25
C VAL A 16 -7.42 -9.61 -54.71
N ASP A 17 -8.05 -10.28 -55.67
CA ASP A 17 -9.35 -9.97 -56.29
C ASP A 17 -10.47 -10.63 -55.47
N MET A 18 -11.47 -9.85 -55.03
CA MET A 18 -12.72 -10.37 -54.46
C MET A 18 -13.91 -9.62 -55.06
N ARG A 19 -14.77 -10.39 -55.74
CA ARG A 19 -15.96 -9.93 -56.46
C ARG A 19 -17.07 -9.44 -55.52
N PRO A 20 -17.94 -8.51 -55.97
CA PRO A 20 -19.03 -7.96 -55.18
C PRO A 20 -20.26 -8.90 -55.11
N ILE A 21 -20.96 -8.87 -53.98
CA ILE A 21 -22.24 -9.55 -53.74
C ILE A 21 -23.38 -8.60 -54.12
N GLU A 22 -24.33 -9.09 -54.93
CA GLU A 22 -25.47 -8.33 -55.45
C GLU A 22 -26.57 -8.09 -54.40
N LEU A 23 -27.19 -6.91 -54.51
CA LEU A 23 -28.35 -6.42 -53.77
C LEU A 23 -29.65 -6.91 -54.43
N CYS A 24 -30.56 -7.52 -53.67
CA CYS A 24 -31.97 -7.65 -54.05
C CYS A 24 -32.83 -6.66 -53.26
N ALA A 25 -33.58 -5.83 -53.99
CA ALA A 25 -34.58 -4.90 -53.51
C ALA A 25 -35.98 -5.33 -53.99
N LEU A 26 -36.97 -5.29 -53.09
CA LEU A 26 -38.44 -5.29 -53.27
C LEU A 26 -38.99 -4.95 -51.87
N GLY A 27 -39.90 -4.03 -51.59
CA GLY A 27 -40.77 -3.13 -52.32
C GLY A 27 -41.76 -2.54 -51.29
N SER A 28 -42.06 -1.25 -51.43
CA SER A 28 -42.79 -0.32 -50.55
C SER A 28 -44.07 -0.79 -49.84
N ARG A 29 -44.28 -0.33 -48.59
CA ARG A 29 -45.57 0.24 -48.13
C ARG A 29 -45.38 1.13 -46.88
N LYS A 30 -45.92 2.35 -46.99
CA LYS A 30 -45.86 3.49 -46.08
C LYS A 30 -47.11 3.46 -45.19
N VAL A 31 -46.97 3.56 -43.87
CA VAL A 31 -48.04 4.01 -42.97
C VAL A 31 -47.46 5.02 -42.00
N THR A 32 -47.99 6.24 -42.08
CA THR A 32 -47.73 7.38 -41.21
C THR A 32 -48.78 7.38 -40.11
N VAL A 33 -48.36 7.40 -38.85
CA VAL A 33 -49.22 7.82 -37.73
C VAL A 33 -48.41 8.79 -36.86
N GLN A 34 -48.70 10.09 -36.99
CA GLN A 34 -48.46 11.06 -35.91
C GLN A 34 -49.59 10.90 -34.87
N PRO A 35 -49.37 11.31 -33.61
CA PRO A 35 -49.95 12.60 -33.24
C PRO A 35 -49.06 13.53 -32.39
N SER A 36 -49.25 14.82 -32.70
CA SER A 36 -49.20 16.03 -31.88
C SER A 36 -47.94 16.37 -31.06
N VAL A 37 -47.22 17.34 -31.62
CA VAL A 37 -46.33 18.29 -30.94
C VAL A 37 -47.11 19.12 -29.91
N LEU A 38 -46.65 19.14 -28.66
CA LEU A 38 -46.80 20.29 -27.76
C LEU A 38 -45.38 20.83 -27.46
N ARG A 39 -45.03 21.97 -28.08
CA ARG A 39 -43.89 22.84 -27.69
C ARG A 39 -44.23 23.46 -26.31
N LYS A 40 -43.37 23.82 -25.36
CA LYS A 40 -41.94 24.21 -25.19
C LYS A 40 -41.76 24.49 -23.65
N PRO A 41 -40.61 24.94 -23.07
CA PRO A 41 -39.22 24.99 -23.52
C PRO A 41 -38.23 24.35 -22.51
N TYR A 42 -36.93 24.37 -22.84
CA TYR A 42 -35.82 23.92 -22.00
C TYR A 42 -35.73 24.63 -20.64
N ALA A 43 -35.48 23.87 -19.58
CA ALA A 43 -34.76 24.31 -18.39
C ALA A 43 -33.72 23.24 -18.01
N LEU A 44 -32.46 23.63 -18.00
CA LEU A 44 -31.34 22.92 -17.36
C LEU A 44 -31.59 22.88 -15.86
N VAL A 45 -31.78 21.69 -15.25
CA VAL A 45 -31.57 21.46 -13.81
C VAL A 45 -31.14 20.00 -13.59
N ASP A 46 -29.88 19.87 -13.16
CA ASP A 46 -29.30 18.89 -12.24
C ASP A 46 -29.56 17.38 -12.42
N GLY A 47 -28.48 16.66 -12.76
CA GLY A 47 -28.40 15.20 -12.76
C GLY A 47 -28.36 14.68 -11.33
N GLY A 48 -29.52 14.65 -10.68
CA GLY A 48 -29.67 14.16 -9.31
C GLY A 48 -29.49 12.65 -9.21
N PHE A 49 -28.51 12.24 -8.41
CA PHE A 49 -28.67 11.03 -7.59
C PHE A 49 -30.02 11.14 -6.89
N GLN A 50 -30.97 10.27 -7.25
CA GLN A 50 -32.22 10.20 -6.51
C GLN A 50 -31.89 9.91 -5.04
N LYS A 51 -32.53 10.67 -4.15
CA LYS A 51 -32.52 10.47 -2.70
C LYS A 51 -33.00 9.04 -2.41
N LEU A 52 -32.05 8.12 -2.22
CA LEU A 52 -32.34 6.74 -1.88
C LEU A 52 -32.32 6.60 -0.35
N GLU A 53 -33.42 6.06 0.18
CA GLU A 53 -33.58 5.82 1.61
C GLU A 53 -32.56 4.78 2.12
N PRO A 54 -32.10 4.91 3.38
CA PRO A 54 -31.21 3.94 4.00
C PRO A 54 -31.98 2.64 4.27
N GLN A 55 -31.94 1.70 3.33
CA GLN A 55 -32.42 0.34 3.57
C GLN A 55 -31.37 -0.43 4.39
N LEU A 56 -31.66 -0.54 5.70
CA LEU A 56 -31.04 -1.45 6.65
C LEU A 56 -31.21 -2.90 6.17
N TYR A 57 -30.14 -3.55 5.73
CA TYR A 57 -30.00 -5.00 5.85
C TYR A 57 -28.56 -5.39 6.14
N SER A 58 -28.37 -5.94 7.34
CA SER A 58 -27.35 -6.93 7.66
C SER A 58 -27.53 -8.13 6.73
N VAL A 59 -26.45 -8.54 6.05
CA VAL A 59 -26.46 -9.79 5.29
C VAL A 59 -26.37 -10.93 6.28
N GLY A 60 -27.53 -11.52 6.60
CA GLY A 60 -27.62 -12.80 7.30
C GLY A 60 -27.20 -13.93 6.36
N CYS A 61 -26.10 -14.61 6.69
CA CYS A 61 -25.82 -15.93 6.14
C CYS A 61 -26.80 -16.94 6.76
N LYS A 62 -27.35 -17.78 5.88
CA LYS A 62 -28.50 -18.67 6.06
C LYS A 62 -28.44 -19.58 7.30
N GLU A 63 -29.56 -19.67 8.00
CA GLU A 63 -29.92 -20.82 8.83
C GLU A 63 -30.08 -22.06 7.93
N GLY A 64 -29.35 -23.12 8.27
CA GLY A 64 -29.52 -24.47 7.74
C GLY A 64 -29.31 -25.46 8.89
N THR A 65 -30.40 -26.06 9.32
CA THR A 65 -30.53 -27.09 10.36
C THR A 65 -29.49 -28.21 10.24
N GLY A 66 -28.89 -28.59 11.37
CA GLY A 66 -27.74 -29.48 11.44
C GLY A 66 -28.02 -30.99 11.33
N SER A 67 -26.94 -31.74 11.14
CA SER A 67 -26.59 -33.00 11.85
C SER A 67 -25.37 -33.67 11.19
N GLY A 68 -24.41 -34.15 12.01
CA GLY A 68 -23.38 -35.11 11.56
C GLY A 68 -21.96 -34.78 12.01
N ALA A 69 -21.34 -35.71 12.73
CA ALA A 69 -20.08 -35.58 13.43
C ALA A 69 -18.81 -35.71 12.55
N GLY A 70 -17.72 -35.12 13.02
CA GLY A 70 -16.35 -35.66 12.90
C GLY A 70 -15.41 -34.99 11.88
N GLY A 71 -14.17 -34.74 12.32
CA GLY A 71 -13.01 -34.53 11.45
C GLY A 71 -12.42 -33.12 11.53
N GLY A 72 -11.16 -33.02 11.94
CA GLY A 72 -10.47 -31.75 12.22
C GLY A 72 -9.83 -31.06 11.02
N GLY A 73 -9.27 -29.88 11.34
CA GLY A 73 -8.20 -29.20 10.60
C GLY A 73 -8.62 -28.47 9.33
N ASP A 74 -8.96 -27.19 9.44
CA ASP A 74 -8.29 -26.13 8.66
C ASP A 74 -8.59 -24.76 9.29
N GLU A 75 -7.71 -23.80 9.06
CA GLU A 75 -7.68 -22.48 9.67
C GLU A 75 -8.87 -21.60 9.23
N ASP A 76 -9.91 -21.52 10.06
CA ASP A 76 -10.93 -20.48 9.94
C ASP A 76 -10.31 -19.12 10.32
N VAL A 77 -9.79 -18.40 9.31
CA VAL A 77 -9.45 -16.98 9.46
C VAL A 77 -10.75 -16.21 9.62
N ASP A 78 -11.15 -15.95 10.86
CA ASP A 78 -12.38 -15.21 11.19
C ASP A 78 -12.46 -13.90 10.39
N ILE A 79 -13.40 -13.84 9.45
CA ILE A 79 -13.75 -12.60 8.74
C ILE A 79 -14.46 -11.70 9.77
N LEU A 80 -13.72 -10.78 10.36
CA LEU A 80 -14.26 -9.79 11.30
C LEU A 80 -15.40 -9.00 10.64
N THR A 81 -16.50 -8.88 11.35
CA THR A 81 -17.67 -8.08 10.97
C THR A 81 -17.35 -6.58 10.98
N ASP A 82 -18.14 -5.77 10.26
CA ASP A 82 -17.94 -4.32 10.20
C ASP A 82 -17.98 -3.67 11.61
N GLU A 83 -18.78 -4.21 12.54
CA GLU A 83 -18.87 -3.75 13.93
C GLU A 83 -17.63 -4.11 14.76
N GLU A 84 -17.09 -5.33 14.58
CA GLU A 84 -15.84 -5.74 15.23
C GLU A 84 -14.66 -4.91 14.73
N LEU A 85 -14.62 -4.55 13.44
CA LEU A 85 -13.59 -3.67 12.88
C LEU A 85 -13.66 -2.26 13.49
N LEU A 86 -14.86 -1.72 13.72
CA LEU A 86 -15.04 -0.42 14.39
C LEU A 86 -14.52 -0.44 15.82
N LEU A 87 -14.91 -1.47 16.57
CA LEU A 87 -14.48 -1.65 17.96
C LEU A 87 -12.97 -1.87 18.06
N ARG A 88 -12.41 -2.66 17.14
CA ARG A 88 -10.99 -3.03 17.12
C ARG A 88 -10.09 -1.86 16.78
N PHE A 89 -10.43 -1.06 15.76
CA PHE A 89 -9.51 -0.07 15.21
C PHE A 89 -9.86 1.37 15.57
N GLN A 90 -11.13 1.69 15.78
CA GLN A 90 -11.58 3.05 16.15
C GLN A 90 -11.03 4.15 15.22
N LEU A 91 -10.92 3.83 13.93
CA LEU A 91 -10.43 4.77 12.89
C LEU A 91 -11.57 5.51 12.19
N GLY A 92 -12.82 5.25 12.57
CA GLY A 92 -14.02 5.79 11.94
C GLY A 92 -14.50 4.97 10.73
N ARG A 93 -15.40 5.57 9.95
CA ARG A 93 -16.00 4.96 8.75
C ARG A 93 -15.98 5.91 7.56
N LEU A 94 -15.97 5.34 6.36
CA LEU A 94 -16.07 6.07 5.11
C LEU A 94 -17.35 5.68 4.36
N HIS A 95 -18.08 6.69 3.86
CA HIS A 95 -19.23 6.56 2.98
C HIS A 95 -18.84 6.90 1.55
N PHE A 96 -19.04 5.95 0.65
CA PHE A 96 -18.72 6.12 -0.76
C PHE A 96 -19.73 5.35 -1.62
N GLY A 97 -19.80 5.70 -2.90
CA GLY A 97 -20.58 4.99 -3.90
C GLY A 97 -19.74 4.59 -5.11
N ALA A 98 -20.17 3.54 -5.79
CA ALA A 98 -19.57 3.09 -7.03
C ALA A 98 -20.67 2.63 -8.00
N GLN A 99 -20.56 3.04 -9.25
CA GLN A 99 -21.47 2.65 -10.32
C GLN A 99 -20.73 2.64 -11.65
N TYR A 100 -21.03 1.67 -12.50
CA TYR A 100 -20.49 1.59 -13.85
C TYR A 100 -21.52 2.05 -14.87
N ASP A 101 -21.12 2.96 -15.75
CA ASP A 101 -21.91 3.39 -16.88
C ASP A 101 -21.54 2.57 -18.12
N LEU A 102 -22.45 1.69 -18.54
CA LEU A 102 -22.27 0.83 -19.72
C LEU A 102 -22.32 1.61 -21.04
N VAL A 103 -22.98 2.76 -21.08
CA VAL A 103 -23.12 3.58 -22.30
C VAL A 103 -21.84 4.36 -22.55
N HIS A 104 -21.28 4.94 -21.49
CA HIS A 104 -20.08 5.77 -21.56
C HIS A 104 -18.79 5.01 -21.18
N ASN A 105 -18.89 3.71 -20.90
CA ASN A 105 -17.78 2.78 -20.64
C ASN A 105 -16.81 3.26 -19.56
N HIS A 106 -17.35 3.70 -18.42
CA HIS A 106 -16.55 4.19 -17.29
C HIS A 106 -17.13 3.81 -15.94
N LEU A 107 -16.26 3.69 -14.94
CA LEU A 107 -16.62 3.56 -13.53
C LEU A 107 -16.69 4.95 -12.89
N SER A 108 -17.82 5.29 -12.29
CA SER A 108 -17.97 6.45 -11.41
C SER A 108 -17.82 6.02 -9.95
N VAL A 109 -16.92 6.67 -9.23
CA VAL A 109 -16.71 6.49 -7.78
C VAL A 109 -16.99 7.81 -7.08
N ARG A 110 -17.97 7.84 -6.19
CA ARG A 110 -18.33 9.03 -5.39
C ARG A 110 -17.82 8.87 -3.97
N VAL A 111 -16.98 9.79 -3.51
CA VAL A 111 -16.59 9.91 -2.10
C VAL A 111 -17.54 10.89 -1.43
N ILE A 112 -18.32 10.43 -0.46
CA ILE A 112 -19.46 11.19 0.08
C ILE A 112 -19.04 11.88 1.38
N GLU A 113 -18.80 11.11 2.43
CA GLU A 113 -18.41 11.63 3.75
C GLU A 113 -17.63 10.58 4.55
N ALA A 114 -16.94 11.03 5.60
CA ALA A 114 -16.40 10.14 6.63
C ALA A 114 -16.91 10.58 8.01
N ARG A 115 -16.94 9.64 8.96
CA ARG A 115 -17.39 9.90 10.34
C ARG A 115 -16.47 9.27 11.35
N ASP A 116 -16.44 9.86 12.54
CA ASP A 116 -15.72 9.37 13.71
C ASP A 116 -14.21 9.19 13.45
N LEU A 117 -13.60 10.07 12.65
CA LEU A 117 -12.15 10.03 12.41
C LEU A 117 -11.40 10.36 13.71
N PRO A 118 -10.32 9.63 14.06
CA PRO A 118 -9.54 9.91 15.26
C PRO A 118 -8.88 11.29 15.16
N PRO A 119 -8.63 11.98 16.28
CA PRO A 119 -7.89 13.23 16.25
C PRO A 119 -6.47 12.97 15.71
N PRO A 120 -5.85 13.97 15.05
CA PRO A 120 -4.46 13.88 14.66
C PRO A 120 -3.56 13.84 15.90
N ARG A 121 -2.25 13.67 15.71
CA ARG A 121 -1.25 13.44 16.79
C ARG A 121 -1.49 14.34 18.02
N GLN A 122 -0.97 13.92 19.18
CA GLN A 122 -1.20 14.48 20.54
C GLN A 122 -1.32 16.01 20.68
N ASP A 123 -0.75 16.81 19.78
CA ASP A 123 -0.73 18.28 19.82
C ASP A 123 -1.81 18.98 18.95
N THR A 124 -2.56 18.23 18.14
CA THR A 124 -3.55 18.78 17.19
C THR A 124 -4.94 18.21 17.42
N THR A 125 -5.92 19.06 17.70
CA THR A 125 -7.28 18.64 18.07
C THR A 125 -8.14 18.17 16.90
N HIS A 126 -7.82 18.57 15.66
CA HIS A 126 -8.68 18.30 14.49
C HIS A 126 -7.89 17.91 13.25
N CYS A 127 -8.39 16.91 12.50
CA CYS A 127 -7.83 16.48 11.22
C CYS A 127 -8.11 17.47 10.09
N ASN A 128 -7.30 17.41 9.05
CA ASN A 128 -7.55 17.98 7.75
C ASN A 128 -7.68 16.86 6.70
N PRO A 129 -8.76 16.06 6.74
CA PRO A 129 -8.85 14.85 5.94
C PRO A 129 -9.08 15.13 4.45
N TYR A 130 -8.48 14.28 3.62
CA TYR A 130 -8.82 14.10 2.20
C TYR A 130 -8.76 12.60 1.86
N VAL A 131 -9.42 12.20 0.78
CA VAL A 131 -9.48 10.79 0.36
C VAL A 131 -8.75 10.60 -0.95
N LYS A 132 -7.81 9.65 -0.97
CA LYS A 132 -7.13 9.18 -2.19
C LYS A 132 -7.82 7.92 -2.69
N THR A 133 -8.22 7.94 -3.96
CA THR A 133 -8.93 6.86 -4.65
C THR A 133 -8.02 6.24 -5.72
N CYS A 134 -7.91 4.91 -5.74
CA CYS A 134 -7.03 4.17 -6.64
C CYS A 134 -7.68 2.84 -7.07
N LEU A 135 -7.42 2.40 -8.31
CA LEU A 135 -7.85 1.09 -8.83
C LEU A 135 -6.67 0.13 -8.92
N LEU A 136 -6.55 -0.78 -7.97
CA LEU A 136 -5.48 -1.77 -7.95
C LEU A 136 -5.64 -2.80 -9.08
N PRO A 137 -4.53 -3.32 -9.65
CA PRO A 137 -3.12 -3.07 -9.27
C PRO A 137 -2.49 -1.77 -9.79
N ASP A 138 -3.25 -0.89 -10.44
CA ASP A 138 -2.70 0.35 -10.97
C ASP A 138 -2.56 1.42 -9.88
N HIS A 139 -1.37 1.49 -9.29
CA HIS A 139 -1.03 2.46 -8.25
C HIS A 139 -0.78 3.89 -8.78
N LYS A 140 -0.64 4.08 -10.10
CA LYS A 140 -0.22 5.36 -10.68
C LYS A 140 -1.41 6.28 -10.98
N ASN A 141 -2.55 5.69 -11.37
CA ASN A 141 -3.76 6.42 -11.73
C ASN A 141 -4.67 6.71 -10.51
N SER A 142 -4.11 7.38 -9.49
CA SER A 142 -4.89 7.78 -8.31
C SER A 142 -5.54 9.16 -8.47
N ARG A 143 -6.76 9.31 -7.96
CA ARG A 143 -7.49 10.57 -7.86
C ARG A 143 -7.63 10.95 -6.38
N GLN A 144 -7.85 12.22 -6.05
CA GLN A 144 -8.00 12.64 -4.66
C GLN A 144 -9.02 13.76 -4.50
N THR A 145 -9.66 13.80 -3.34
CA THR A 145 -10.59 14.87 -2.97
C THR A 145 -9.85 16.16 -2.61
N GLY A 146 -10.61 17.25 -2.48
CA GLY A 146 -10.21 18.41 -1.71
C GLY A 146 -9.94 18.06 -0.24
N VAL A 147 -9.10 18.88 0.39
CA VAL A 147 -8.79 18.80 1.82
C VAL A 147 -9.88 19.51 2.61
N GLN A 148 -10.60 18.77 3.44
CA GLN A 148 -11.51 19.34 4.43
C GLN A 148 -10.71 19.73 5.66
N ARG A 149 -10.94 20.91 6.22
CA ARG A 149 -10.08 21.46 7.30
C ARG A 149 -10.74 21.34 8.66
N LYS A 150 -9.92 21.02 9.66
CA LYS A 150 -10.30 21.00 11.08
C LYS A 150 -11.61 20.26 11.35
N THR A 151 -11.74 19.03 10.84
CA THR A 151 -12.94 18.21 11.03
C THR A 151 -12.58 16.73 11.17
N GLN A 152 -13.37 16.02 11.97
CA GLN A 152 -13.33 14.56 12.11
C GLN A 152 -14.51 13.89 11.39
N ASP A 153 -15.45 14.68 10.89
CA ASP A 153 -16.62 14.25 10.14
C ASP A 153 -16.68 15.03 8.81
N PRO A 154 -15.71 14.80 7.90
CA PRO A 154 -15.65 15.54 6.64
C PRO A 154 -16.76 15.12 5.69
N VAL A 155 -17.33 16.11 5.00
CA VAL A 155 -18.22 15.93 3.85
C VAL A 155 -17.45 16.33 2.60
N PHE A 156 -17.30 15.40 1.65
CA PHE A 156 -16.54 15.58 0.41
C PHE A 156 -17.47 15.83 -0.78
N GLU A 157 -18.44 14.93 -0.99
CA GLU A 157 -19.35 14.91 -2.14
C GLU A 157 -18.67 15.00 -3.53
N GLU A 158 -17.49 14.42 -3.67
CA GLU A 158 -16.71 14.46 -4.92
C GLU A 158 -16.84 13.15 -5.71
N SER A 159 -16.92 13.25 -7.04
CA SER A 159 -17.04 12.09 -7.94
C SER A 159 -15.86 11.97 -8.88
N PHE A 160 -15.38 10.75 -9.07
CA PHE A 160 -14.22 10.40 -9.86
C PHE A 160 -14.58 9.35 -10.92
N THR A 161 -14.26 9.66 -12.18
CA THR A 161 -14.52 8.76 -13.30
C THR A 161 -13.26 8.00 -13.71
N PHE A 162 -13.33 6.69 -13.88
CA PHE A 162 -12.24 5.87 -14.40
C PHE A 162 -12.68 5.24 -15.73
N GLU A 163 -11.94 5.53 -16.79
CA GLU A 163 -12.22 5.02 -18.14
C GLU A 163 -11.54 3.67 -18.32
N LEU A 164 -12.32 2.59 -18.28
CA LEU A 164 -11.85 1.24 -18.51
C LEU A 164 -13.04 0.32 -18.83
N PRO A 165 -12.85 -0.75 -19.62
CA PRO A 165 -13.91 -1.71 -19.95
C PRO A 165 -14.52 -2.37 -18.71
N PHE A 166 -15.80 -2.71 -18.78
CA PHE A 166 -16.54 -3.32 -17.67
C PHE A 166 -15.89 -4.59 -17.11
N LEU A 167 -15.49 -5.52 -18.00
CA LEU A 167 -14.81 -6.77 -17.60
C LEU A 167 -13.48 -6.52 -16.90
N GLU A 168 -12.78 -5.44 -17.27
CA GLU A 168 -11.56 -5.04 -16.59
C GLU A 168 -11.89 -4.45 -15.22
N THR A 169 -12.92 -3.61 -15.12
CA THR A 169 -13.39 -3.03 -13.85
C THR A 169 -13.71 -4.11 -12.82
N GLN A 170 -14.39 -5.18 -13.22
CA GLN A 170 -14.72 -6.29 -12.31
C GLN A 170 -13.49 -7.02 -11.74
N ARG A 171 -12.34 -6.93 -12.43
CA ARG A 171 -11.06 -7.52 -11.96
C ARG A 171 -10.24 -6.57 -11.09
N ARG A 172 -10.63 -5.29 -11.01
CA ARG A 172 -9.93 -4.28 -10.21
C ARG A 172 -10.42 -4.30 -8.76
N THR A 173 -9.58 -3.76 -7.88
CA THR A 173 -9.94 -3.50 -6.48
C THR A 173 -9.90 -2.00 -6.24
N LEU A 174 -11.01 -1.45 -5.76
CA LEU A 174 -11.09 -0.05 -5.37
C LEU A 174 -10.44 0.13 -3.99
N LEU A 175 -9.41 0.98 -3.95
CA LEU A 175 -8.72 1.37 -2.73
C LEU A 175 -9.04 2.84 -2.44
N LEU A 176 -9.68 3.09 -1.31
CA LEU A 176 -9.93 4.43 -0.76
C LEU A 176 -9.08 4.61 0.48
N SER A 177 -8.20 5.61 0.50
CA SER A 177 -7.33 5.91 1.64
C SER A 177 -7.67 7.28 2.20
N VAL A 178 -8.08 7.34 3.47
CA VAL A 178 -8.33 8.59 4.18
C VAL A 178 -7.01 9.09 4.76
N VAL A 179 -6.65 10.32 4.45
CA VAL A 179 -5.33 10.89 4.76
C VAL A 179 -5.52 12.26 5.41
N ASP A 180 -4.83 12.48 6.52
CA ASP A 180 -4.72 13.76 7.19
C ASP A 180 -3.63 14.62 6.52
N PHE A 181 -4.05 15.79 6.02
CA PHE A 181 -3.15 16.77 5.41
C PHE A 181 -2.41 17.58 6.49
N ASP A 182 -1.10 17.70 6.32
CA ASP A 182 -0.23 18.58 7.11
C ASP A 182 0.62 19.43 6.17
N LYS A 183 0.72 20.74 6.46
CA LYS A 183 1.50 21.70 5.66
C LYS A 183 3.00 21.64 5.95
N LEU A 184 3.37 21.32 7.19
CA LEU A 184 4.73 21.37 7.72
C LEU A 184 5.33 19.97 7.91
N SER A 185 4.47 18.97 8.06
CA SER A 185 4.84 17.58 8.25
C SER A 185 4.32 16.70 7.11
N ARG A 186 4.68 15.42 7.17
CA ARG A 186 4.17 14.43 6.24
C ARG A 186 2.70 14.13 6.53
N HIS A 187 1.90 14.00 5.47
CA HIS A 187 0.50 13.59 5.57
C HIS A 187 0.39 12.20 6.20
N CYS A 188 -0.58 12.02 7.09
CA CYS A 188 -0.76 10.78 7.84
C CYS A 188 -1.94 9.99 7.28
N VAL A 189 -1.73 8.72 6.90
CA VAL A 189 -2.84 7.86 6.52
C VAL A 189 -3.61 7.48 7.79
N ILE A 190 -4.89 7.89 7.86
CA ILE A 190 -5.78 7.57 8.97
C ILE A 190 -6.22 6.12 8.85
N GLY A 191 -6.67 5.71 7.66
CA GLY A 191 -7.12 4.35 7.38
C GLY A 191 -7.51 4.16 5.92
N LYS A 192 -7.92 2.94 5.56
CA LYS A 192 -8.32 2.59 4.19
C LYS A 192 -9.58 1.75 4.15
N VAL A 193 -10.23 1.76 3.00
CA VAL A 193 -11.28 0.81 2.59
C VAL A 193 -10.83 0.13 1.31
N VAL A 194 -10.98 -1.18 1.25
CA VAL A 194 -10.60 -2.02 0.10
C VAL A 194 -11.83 -2.78 -0.38
N VAL A 195 -12.20 -2.60 -1.64
CA VAL A 195 -13.41 -3.20 -2.22
C VAL A 195 -13.06 -3.91 -3.53
N PRO A 196 -13.07 -5.25 -3.56
CA PRO A 196 -13.01 -5.99 -4.81
C PRO A 196 -14.25 -5.69 -5.66
N LEU A 197 -14.06 -5.04 -6.82
CA LEU A 197 -15.19 -4.55 -7.62
C LEU A 197 -15.99 -5.69 -8.26
N GLY A 198 -15.40 -6.88 -8.41
CA GLY A 198 -16.09 -8.08 -8.88
C GLY A 198 -17.15 -8.63 -7.91
N GLN A 199 -17.14 -8.20 -6.65
CA GLN A 199 -18.14 -8.60 -5.64
C GLN A 199 -19.30 -7.61 -5.53
N VAL A 200 -19.28 -6.53 -6.32
CA VAL A 200 -20.26 -5.46 -6.28
C VAL A 200 -21.06 -5.45 -7.58
N ASP A 201 -22.38 -5.31 -7.49
CA ASP A 201 -23.22 -5.05 -8.66
C ASP A 201 -23.06 -3.58 -9.09
N LEU A 202 -22.08 -3.36 -9.96
CA LEU A 202 -21.75 -2.03 -10.47
C LEU A 202 -22.78 -1.47 -11.44
N VAL A 203 -23.60 -2.32 -12.08
CA VAL A 203 -24.59 -1.87 -13.05
C VAL A 203 -25.77 -1.22 -12.33
N LYS A 204 -26.26 -1.89 -11.27
CA LYS A 204 -27.23 -1.27 -10.37
C LYS A 204 -26.62 -0.07 -9.65
N GLY A 205 -25.34 -0.16 -9.31
CA GLY A 205 -24.65 0.84 -8.52
C GLY A 205 -25.14 0.83 -7.07
N GLY A 206 -24.38 1.49 -6.21
CA GLY A 206 -24.74 1.59 -4.80
C GLY A 206 -23.80 2.49 -4.02
N HIS A 207 -24.11 2.63 -2.74
CA HIS A 207 -23.24 3.29 -1.77
C HIS A 207 -23.20 2.52 -0.46
N TRP A 208 -22.06 2.56 0.22
CA TRP A 208 -21.81 1.76 1.40
C TRP A 208 -21.07 2.58 2.45
N TRP A 209 -21.40 2.29 3.70
CA TRP A 209 -20.56 2.63 4.84
C TRP A 209 -19.60 1.48 5.08
N LYS A 210 -18.31 1.80 5.17
CA LYS A 210 -17.30 0.81 5.54
C LYS A 210 -16.38 1.32 6.63
N PRO A 211 -16.04 0.47 7.62
CA PRO A 211 -15.05 0.81 8.63
C PRO A 211 -13.69 1.02 7.98
N LEU A 212 -12.96 2.02 8.51
CA LEU A 212 -11.59 2.24 8.14
C LEU A 212 -10.72 1.19 8.83
N VAL A 213 -9.97 0.44 8.03
CA VAL A 213 -8.96 -0.47 8.55
C VAL A 213 -7.60 0.20 8.52
N PRO A 214 -6.68 -0.14 9.44
CA PRO A 214 -5.32 0.34 9.37
C PRO A 214 -4.72 -0.03 8.03
N SER A 215 -3.95 0.88 7.45
CA SER A 215 -2.98 0.42 6.47
C SER A 215 -1.98 -0.46 7.23
N SER A 216 -1.45 -1.52 6.60
CA SER A 216 -0.27 -2.23 7.12
C SER A 216 0.89 -1.27 7.41
N GLN A 217 0.82 -0.04 6.86
CA GLN A 217 1.72 1.10 6.96
C GLN A 217 1.36 2.14 8.03
N CYS A 218 0.26 1.97 8.77
CA CYS A 218 -0.14 2.89 9.83
C CYS A 218 0.50 2.47 11.16
N ARG A 219 1.23 3.40 11.80
CA ARG A 219 1.48 3.26 13.24
C ARG A 219 0.13 3.39 13.96
N PRO A 220 -0.14 2.61 15.02
CA PRO A 220 -1.30 2.86 15.86
C PRO A 220 -1.26 4.33 16.34
N PHE A 221 -2.37 5.04 16.11
CA PHE A 221 -2.48 6.48 16.34
C PHE A 221 -2.41 6.84 17.84
N SER A 222 -2.64 5.85 18.71
CA SER A 222 -2.16 5.82 20.09
C SER A 222 -1.98 4.37 20.55
N GLU A 223 -0.99 4.11 21.41
CA GLU A 223 -0.72 2.81 22.06
C GLU A 223 -1.91 2.32 22.93
N LYS A 224 -2.87 3.20 23.21
CA LYS A 224 -4.03 2.98 24.08
C LYS A 224 -5.34 2.63 23.36
N MET A 225 -5.39 2.70 22.03
CA MET A 225 -6.66 2.61 21.28
C MET A 225 -7.09 1.17 20.96
N CYS A 226 -6.17 0.19 21.03
CA CYS A 226 -6.51 -1.21 20.86
C CYS A 226 -7.00 -1.76 22.21
N LEU A 227 -8.31 -1.94 22.36
CA LEU A 227 -8.92 -2.52 23.58
C LEU A 227 -8.65 -4.03 23.75
N LEU A 228 -7.91 -4.63 22.83
CA LEU A 228 -7.45 -6.02 22.88
C LEU A 228 -5.93 -6.06 22.67
N PRO A 229 -5.21 -7.00 23.33
CA PRO A 229 -3.76 -7.10 23.21
C PRO A 229 -3.35 -7.20 21.73
N PRO A 230 -2.24 -6.57 21.31
CA PRO A 230 -1.81 -6.55 19.92
C PRO A 230 -1.38 -7.97 19.52
N GLN A 231 -2.30 -8.74 18.96
CA GLN A 231 -1.99 -10.05 18.36
C GLN A 231 -1.53 -9.94 16.91
N ASN A 232 -1.59 -8.74 16.31
CA ASN A 232 -0.93 -8.46 15.03
C ASN A 232 0.18 -7.44 15.27
N GLU A 233 1.41 -7.93 15.45
CA GLU A 233 2.61 -7.13 15.27
C GLU A 233 2.51 -6.43 13.91
N VAL A 234 2.71 -5.11 13.87
CA VAL A 234 2.80 -4.39 12.60
C VAL A 234 4.02 -4.95 11.87
N GLU A 235 3.80 -5.66 10.78
CA GLU A 235 4.86 -6.33 10.02
C GLU A 235 5.67 -5.26 9.27
N LEU A 236 6.79 -4.83 9.87
CA LEU A 236 7.66 -3.78 9.30
C LEU A 236 8.56 -4.29 8.15
N GLY A 237 8.49 -5.58 7.87
CA GLY A 237 9.29 -6.31 6.90
C GLY A 237 10.47 -7.05 7.53
N GLU A 238 11.23 -7.75 6.69
CA GLU A 238 12.37 -8.56 7.11
C GLU A 238 13.64 -8.18 6.33
N LEU A 239 14.80 -8.25 6.99
CA LEU A 239 16.11 -7.96 6.41
C LEU A 239 17.01 -9.21 6.46
N LEU A 240 17.55 -9.60 5.32
CA LEU A 240 18.55 -10.67 5.21
C LEU A 240 19.95 -10.08 5.33
N VAL A 241 20.67 -10.51 6.36
CA VAL A 241 22.04 -10.04 6.67
C VAL A 241 22.98 -11.24 6.71
N SER A 242 24.17 -11.08 6.12
CA SER A 242 25.30 -11.99 6.30
C SER A 242 26.37 -11.36 7.20
N LEU A 243 26.90 -12.12 8.15
CA LEU A 243 27.99 -11.71 9.02
C LEU A 243 29.17 -12.67 8.86
N ASN A 244 30.38 -12.12 8.75
CA ASN A 244 31.61 -12.90 8.71
C ASN A 244 32.73 -12.17 9.47
N TYR A 245 33.43 -12.87 10.37
CA TYR A 245 34.58 -12.33 11.08
C TYR A 245 35.87 -13.00 10.63
N LEU A 246 36.89 -12.18 10.34
CA LEU A 246 38.23 -12.59 9.95
C LEU A 246 39.22 -12.22 11.06
N PRO A 247 39.56 -13.14 11.99
CA PRO A 247 40.43 -12.85 13.13
C PRO A 247 41.81 -12.34 12.73
N SER A 248 42.44 -12.98 11.74
CA SER A 248 43.79 -12.63 11.27
C SER A 248 43.91 -11.20 10.73
N ALA A 249 42.80 -10.59 10.31
CA ALA A 249 42.76 -9.23 9.80
C ALA A 249 42.08 -8.24 10.77
N GLY A 250 41.52 -8.72 11.89
CA GLY A 250 40.66 -7.93 12.77
C GLY A 250 39.50 -7.28 12.01
N ARG A 251 38.81 -8.03 11.14
CA ARG A 251 37.75 -7.49 10.27
C ARG A 251 36.43 -8.20 10.45
N LEU A 252 35.40 -7.40 10.72
CA LEU A 252 34.01 -7.81 10.68
C LEU A 252 33.38 -7.36 9.36
N ASN A 253 33.02 -8.31 8.51
CA ASN A 253 32.32 -8.09 7.26
C ASN A 253 30.83 -8.30 7.46
N VAL A 254 30.05 -7.40 6.88
CA VAL A 254 28.60 -7.32 7.00
C VAL A 254 28.02 -7.16 5.61
N ASP A 255 27.28 -8.14 5.13
CA ASP A 255 26.63 -8.07 3.82
C ASP A 255 25.14 -7.82 4.00
N ILE A 256 24.66 -6.74 3.37
CA ILE A 256 23.24 -6.44 3.25
C ILE A 256 22.78 -7.06 1.93
N ILE A 257 22.09 -8.19 2.01
CA ILE A 257 21.73 -8.97 0.83
C ILE A 257 20.44 -8.42 0.23
N ARG A 258 19.32 -8.54 0.96
CA ARG A 258 18.00 -8.09 0.52
C ARG A 258 17.07 -7.85 1.70
N ALA A 259 15.97 -7.13 1.46
CA ALA A 259 14.84 -7.06 2.37
C ALA A 259 13.56 -7.49 1.64
N LYS A 260 12.53 -7.87 2.41
CA LYS A 260 11.20 -8.19 1.86
C LYS A 260 10.08 -7.63 2.70
N GLN A 261 8.95 -7.37 2.05
CA GLN A 261 7.71 -6.90 2.68
C GLN A 261 7.94 -5.66 3.55
N LEU A 262 8.84 -4.76 3.13
CA LEU A 262 9.13 -3.55 3.88
C LEU A 262 7.88 -2.69 4.03
N LEU A 263 7.73 -2.08 5.20
CA LEU A 263 6.68 -1.09 5.42
C LEU A 263 6.77 0.01 4.36
N GLN A 264 5.72 0.14 3.55
CA GLN A 264 5.72 1.20 2.56
C GLN A 264 5.59 2.56 3.24
N THR A 265 6.73 3.22 3.18
CA THR A 265 7.00 4.63 3.19
C THR A 265 5.88 5.52 2.72
N ASP A 266 5.89 5.76 1.42
CA ASP A 266 5.11 6.73 0.67
C ASP A 266 4.14 6.03 -0.30
N MET A 267 2.86 6.37 -0.18
CA MET A 267 1.76 5.84 -0.99
C MET A 267 1.67 6.46 -2.40
N CYS A 268 2.44 7.50 -2.70
CA CYS A 268 2.36 8.25 -3.96
C CYS A 268 3.51 7.96 -4.94
N GLN A 269 4.72 7.68 -4.44
CA GLN A 269 5.91 7.51 -5.30
C GLN A 269 6.59 6.14 -5.16
N GLY A 270 6.10 5.27 -4.28
CA GLY A 270 6.80 4.06 -3.85
C GLY A 270 7.82 4.38 -2.75
N SER A 271 8.28 3.35 -2.05
CA SER A 271 9.36 3.51 -1.07
C SER A 271 10.70 3.37 -1.79
N ASP A 272 11.63 4.27 -1.48
CA ASP A 272 12.99 4.21 -1.96
C ASP A 272 13.91 3.70 -0.82
N PRO A 273 13.90 2.40 -0.46
CA PRO A 273 14.58 1.95 0.75
C PRO A 273 16.10 1.96 0.64
N PHE A 274 16.75 2.31 1.75
CA PHE A 274 18.18 2.10 2.00
C PHE A 274 18.42 1.68 3.46
N VAL A 275 19.54 1.02 3.72
CA VAL A 275 19.92 0.55 5.06
C VAL A 275 21.10 1.34 5.57
N LYS A 276 20.98 1.88 6.79
CA LYS A 276 22.06 2.47 7.56
C LYS A 276 22.59 1.41 8.52
N VAL A 277 23.88 1.09 8.42
CA VAL A 277 24.59 0.14 9.28
C VAL A 277 25.50 0.92 10.22
N GLN A 278 25.26 0.80 11.52
CA GLN A 278 25.97 1.55 12.55
C GLN A 278 26.68 0.58 13.49
N LEU A 279 28.00 0.75 13.63
CA LEU A 279 28.82 0.03 14.57
C LEU A 279 28.87 0.80 15.89
N VAL A 280 28.34 0.19 16.94
CA VAL A 280 28.39 0.67 18.32
C VAL A 280 29.32 -0.23 19.11
N MET A 281 30.27 0.35 19.85
CA MET A 281 31.19 -0.39 20.72
C MET A 281 31.24 0.32 22.07
N GLY A 282 31.08 -0.44 23.17
CA GLY A 282 31.08 0.14 24.53
C GLY A 282 30.08 1.29 24.69
N LEU A 283 28.88 1.14 24.11
CA LEU A 283 27.83 2.17 24.08
C LEU A 283 28.26 3.51 23.46
N LYS A 284 29.13 3.46 22.43
CA LYS A 284 29.46 4.63 21.64
C LYS A 284 29.37 4.31 20.15
N LEU A 285 28.72 5.18 19.39
CA LEU A 285 28.71 5.09 17.93
C LEU A 285 30.13 5.31 17.37
N VAL A 286 30.70 4.25 16.79
CA VAL A 286 32.06 4.28 16.22
C VAL A 286 32.03 4.61 14.73
N LYS A 287 31.16 3.96 13.97
CA LYS A 287 31.14 4.12 12.51
C LYS A 287 29.75 3.91 11.92
N THR A 288 29.42 4.70 10.91
CA THR A 288 28.19 4.57 10.13
C THR A 288 28.53 4.29 8.68
N LYS A 289 27.81 3.36 8.05
CA LYS A 289 27.80 3.11 6.62
C LYS A 289 26.36 3.04 6.11
N LYS A 290 26.14 3.26 4.82
CA LYS A 290 24.82 3.23 4.20
C LYS A 290 24.89 2.48 2.87
N THR A 291 23.82 1.77 2.53
CA THR A 291 23.67 1.15 1.21
C THR A 291 23.28 2.18 0.16
N SER A 292 23.33 1.77 -1.11
CA SER A 292 22.58 2.43 -2.17
C SER A 292 21.08 2.42 -1.89
N CYS A 293 20.40 3.40 -2.47
CA CYS A 293 18.95 3.53 -2.40
C CYS A 293 18.31 2.76 -3.57
N LYS A 294 17.32 1.90 -3.29
CA LYS A 294 16.61 1.14 -4.33
C LYS A 294 15.26 1.79 -4.58
N ARG A 295 14.98 2.18 -5.82
CA ARG A 295 13.80 3.00 -6.12
C ARG A 295 12.52 2.20 -6.24
N GLY A 296 11.43 2.71 -5.66
CA GLY A 296 10.06 2.25 -5.86
C GLY A 296 9.80 0.78 -5.54
N THR A 297 10.44 0.23 -4.51
CA THR A 297 10.33 -1.19 -4.14
C THR A 297 10.22 -1.40 -2.64
N ILE A 298 9.42 -2.40 -2.24
CA ILE A 298 9.34 -2.90 -0.85
C ILE A 298 10.13 -4.20 -0.65
N ASP A 299 10.70 -4.76 -1.73
CA ASP A 299 11.54 -5.96 -1.74
C ASP A 299 12.92 -5.65 -2.35
N PRO A 300 13.72 -4.74 -1.75
CA PRO A 300 14.98 -4.32 -2.32
C PRO A 300 16.05 -5.42 -2.25
N ALA A 301 16.76 -5.65 -3.36
CA ALA A 301 18.01 -6.40 -3.39
C ALA A 301 19.20 -5.43 -3.40
N TYR A 302 19.98 -5.44 -2.31
CA TYR A 302 21.14 -4.57 -2.13
C TYR A 302 22.41 -5.25 -2.65
N ASN A 303 22.72 -6.44 -2.13
CA ASN A 303 23.97 -7.17 -2.37
C ASN A 303 25.22 -6.31 -2.13
N GLU A 304 25.23 -5.59 -1.01
CA GLU A 304 26.30 -4.65 -0.65
C GLU A 304 27.05 -5.09 0.61
N SER A 305 28.37 -5.11 0.53
CA SER A 305 29.27 -5.58 1.58
C SER A 305 30.00 -4.45 2.28
N PHE A 306 30.04 -4.50 3.61
CA PHE A 306 30.68 -3.51 4.46
C PHE A 306 31.70 -4.16 5.39
N SER A 307 32.95 -3.67 5.34
CA SER A 307 34.01 -4.12 6.26
C SER A 307 34.26 -3.10 7.38
N PHE A 308 34.29 -3.57 8.62
CA PHE A 308 34.64 -2.83 9.84
C PHE A 308 35.91 -3.41 10.46
N ARG A 309 36.80 -2.55 10.98
CA ARG A 309 37.99 -2.98 11.72
C ARG A 309 37.62 -3.13 13.20
N VAL A 310 37.73 -4.34 13.72
CA VAL A 310 37.33 -4.73 15.08
C VAL A 310 38.32 -5.80 15.56
N ALA A 311 39.07 -5.51 16.62
CA ALA A 311 39.97 -6.48 17.23
C ALA A 311 39.17 -7.63 17.87
N GLU A 312 39.80 -8.79 18.03
CA GLU A 312 39.10 -9.97 18.55
C GLU A 312 38.68 -9.78 20.02
N GLU A 313 39.51 -9.08 20.81
CA GLU A 313 39.22 -8.67 22.18
C GLU A 313 37.98 -7.77 22.30
N ASP A 314 37.72 -6.94 21.29
CA ASP A 314 36.61 -5.99 21.28
C ASP A 314 35.28 -6.61 20.85
N LEU A 315 35.27 -7.80 20.24
CA LEU A 315 34.06 -8.42 19.69
C LEU A 315 32.95 -8.61 20.73
N GLY A 316 33.32 -8.78 22.01
CA GLY A 316 32.37 -8.91 23.11
C GLY A 316 31.50 -7.67 23.33
N GLU A 317 32.00 -6.50 22.94
CA GLU A 317 31.35 -5.19 23.17
C GLU A 317 30.69 -4.61 21.91
N VAL A 318 30.77 -5.33 20.79
CA VAL A 318 30.25 -4.87 19.50
C VAL A 318 28.74 -5.07 19.43
N SER A 319 28.04 -4.04 18.95
CA SER A 319 26.66 -4.10 18.51
C SER A 319 26.50 -3.42 17.16
N LEU A 320 25.92 -4.13 16.20
CA LEU A 320 25.57 -3.61 14.89
C LEU A 320 24.11 -3.22 14.89
N VAL A 321 23.83 -1.93 14.65
CA VAL A 321 22.48 -1.41 14.50
C VAL A 321 22.19 -1.22 13.02
N PHE A 322 21.20 -1.96 12.52
CA PHE A 322 20.69 -1.85 11.17
C PHE A 322 19.39 -1.06 11.20
N THR A 323 19.35 0.07 10.52
CA THR A 323 18.12 0.87 10.39
C THR A 323 17.76 1.02 8.93
N VAL A 324 16.57 0.55 8.57
CA VAL A 324 16.00 0.70 7.23
C VAL A 324 15.23 2.01 7.18
N TYR A 325 15.49 2.79 6.14
CA TYR A 325 14.82 4.05 5.87
C TYR A 325 14.21 4.04 4.48
N GLY A 326 13.07 4.69 4.31
CA GLY A 326 12.57 5.13 3.01
C GLY A 326 13.17 6.49 2.68
N HIS A 327 13.96 6.57 1.61
CA HIS A 327 14.50 7.83 1.14
C HIS A 327 13.37 8.71 0.61
N ASN A 328 13.38 9.99 1.01
CA ASN A 328 12.48 10.99 0.47
C ASN A 328 13.32 12.15 -0.08
N MET A 329 13.19 12.45 -1.37
CA MET A 329 13.96 13.54 -2.00
C MET A 329 13.55 14.93 -1.52
N LYS A 330 12.33 15.09 -0.98
CA LYS A 330 11.74 16.40 -0.64
C LYS A 330 11.56 16.62 0.87
N SER A 331 11.84 15.62 1.71
CA SER A 331 11.71 15.71 3.17
C SER A 331 12.80 14.90 3.89
N SER A 332 12.72 14.81 5.22
CA SER A 332 13.51 13.84 5.98
C SER A 332 13.18 12.40 5.56
N ASN A 333 14.16 11.50 5.67
CA ASN A 333 13.97 10.08 5.38
C ASN A 333 13.04 9.46 6.42
N ASP A 334 12.12 8.63 5.95
CA ASP A 334 11.16 7.94 6.80
C ASP A 334 11.80 6.71 7.44
N PHE A 335 11.54 6.50 8.72
CA PHE A 335 11.97 5.28 9.39
C PHE A 335 11.03 4.12 9.03
N VAL A 336 11.59 3.02 8.53
CA VAL A 336 10.85 1.78 8.23
C VAL A 336 10.94 0.84 9.43
N GLY A 337 12.15 0.51 9.86
CA GLY A 337 12.37 -0.44 10.94
C GLY A 337 13.84 -0.58 11.32
N ARG A 338 14.08 -1.19 12.48
CA ARG A 338 15.43 -1.37 13.05
C ARG A 338 15.61 -2.79 13.59
N VAL A 339 16.85 -3.25 13.58
CA VAL A 339 17.29 -4.47 14.27
C VAL A 339 18.70 -4.27 14.82
N VAL A 340 19.00 -4.85 15.98
CA VAL A 340 20.34 -4.80 16.58
C VAL A 340 20.88 -6.21 16.77
N ILE A 341 22.10 -6.45 16.28
CA ILE A 341 22.79 -7.74 16.37
C ILE A 341 24.14 -7.53 17.06
N GLY A 342 24.40 -8.26 18.15
CA GLY A 342 25.64 -8.15 18.92
C GLY A 342 25.43 -8.27 20.43
N ARG A 343 26.24 -7.55 21.21
CA ARG A 343 26.17 -7.52 22.68
C ARG A 343 24.78 -7.14 23.19
N PHE A 344 24.17 -6.10 22.61
CA PHE A 344 22.83 -5.60 22.96
C PHE A 344 21.81 -5.99 21.88
N SER A 345 21.74 -7.28 21.54
CA SER A 345 20.82 -7.79 20.52
C SER A 345 19.35 -7.52 20.87
N THR A 346 18.52 -7.22 19.87
CA THR A 346 17.08 -6.94 20.06
C THR A 346 16.24 -8.17 20.43
N GLY A 347 16.73 -9.37 20.14
CA GLY A 347 16.00 -10.60 20.41
C GLY A 347 16.84 -11.87 20.37
N ALA A 348 16.17 -13.01 20.58
CA ALA A 348 16.78 -14.32 20.54
C ALA A 348 17.33 -14.70 19.15
N PRO A 349 16.64 -14.42 18.02
CA PRO A 349 17.19 -14.66 16.68
C PRO A 349 18.49 -13.90 16.43
N GLU A 350 18.56 -12.63 16.80
CA GLU A 350 19.72 -11.76 16.64
C GLU A 350 20.88 -12.24 17.50
N THR A 351 20.60 -12.63 18.75
CA THR A 351 21.59 -13.19 19.65
C THR A 351 22.13 -14.53 19.11
N SER A 352 21.26 -15.37 18.56
CA SER A 352 21.64 -16.64 17.93
C SER A 352 22.54 -16.41 16.71
N HIS A 353 22.21 -15.42 15.88
CA HIS A 353 23.01 -15.04 14.71
C HIS A 353 24.42 -14.60 15.12
N TRP A 354 24.53 -13.75 16.15
CA TRP A 354 25.82 -13.31 16.68
C TRP A 354 26.64 -14.48 17.26
N ARG A 355 26.01 -15.41 17.99
CA ARG A 355 26.70 -16.60 18.50
C ARG A 355 27.20 -17.50 17.37
N ARG A 356 26.43 -17.66 16.30
CA ARG A 356 26.84 -18.47 15.13
C ARG A 356 28.05 -17.86 14.43
N LEU A 357 28.09 -16.53 14.30
CA LEU A 357 29.25 -15.78 13.82
C LEU A 357 30.51 -16.10 14.66
N LEU A 358 30.40 -16.01 15.99
CA LEU A 358 31.53 -16.25 16.90
C LEU A 358 32.02 -17.71 16.87
N ARG A 359 31.11 -18.67 16.69
CA ARG A 359 31.44 -20.11 16.63
C ARG A 359 32.05 -20.55 15.31
N SER A 360 31.81 -19.80 14.24
CA SER A 360 32.20 -20.17 12.88
C SER A 360 33.03 -19.05 12.24
N PRO A 361 34.22 -18.75 12.77
CA PRO A 361 35.06 -17.70 12.21
C PRO A 361 35.44 -18.04 10.77
N ARG A 362 35.56 -17.01 9.91
CA ARG A 362 35.87 -17.09 8.47
C ARG A 362 34.76 -17.59 7.56
N THR A 363 33.69 -18.18 8.09
CA THR A 363 32.53 -18.58 7.30
C THR A 363 31.42 -17.55 7.42
N PRO A 364 30.88 -17.04 6.29
CA PRO A 364 29.71 -16.16 6.34
C PRO A 364 28.50 -16.91 6.89
N VAL A 365 27.80 -16.25 7.81
CA VAL A 365 26.56 -16.73 8.40
C VAL A 365 25.44 -15.81 7.96
N GLU A 366 24.44 -16.38 7.30
CA GLU A 366 23.27 -15.64 6.82
C GLU A 366 22.05 -15.91 7.70
N GLN A 367 21.24 -14.88 7.94
CA GLN A 367 19.98 -15.01 8.65
C GLN A 367 19.01 -13.86 8.33
N TRP A 368 17.73 -14.19 8.22
CA TRP A 368 16.64 -13.22 8.20
C TRP A 368 16.36 -12.66 9.59
N HIS A 369 16.05 -11.37 9.65
CA HIS A 369 15.63 -10.69 10.87
C HIS A 369 14.39 -9.86 10.61
N SER A 370 13.37 -10.05 11.44
CA SER A 370 12.18 -9.22 11.44
C SER A 370 12.51 -7.83 11.97
N LEU A 371 12.11 -6.80 11.23
CA LEU A 371 12.33 -5.42 11.61
C LEU A 371 11.37 -5.03 12.74
N ARG A 372 11.87 -4.20 13.66
CA ARG A 372 11.10 -3.71 14.81
C ARG A 372 10.96 -2.20 14.77
N SER A 373 9.98 -1.71 15.54
CA SER A 373 9.79 -0.28 15.70
C SER A 373 11.01 0.33 16.42
N ARG A 374 11.17 1.64 16.29
CA ARG A 374 12.26 2.36 16.99
C ARG A 374 12.11 2.20 18.49
N ASP A 375 10.91 2.42 19.01
CA ASP A 375 10.60 2.42 20.43
C ASP A 375 10.79 1.03 21.04
N ASP A 376 10.41 -0.03 20.32
CA ASP A 376 10.65 -1.41 20.76
C ASP A 376 12.14 -1.76 20.81
N CYS A 377 12.93 -1.30 19.83
CA CYS A 377 14.38 -1.49 19.85
C CYS A 377 15.03 -0.73 21.00
N ASP A 378 14.64 0.53 21.19
CA ASP A 378 15.19 1.43 22.21
C ASP A 378 14.86 0.93 23.62
N ARG A 379 13.70 0.27 23.81
CA ARG A 379 13.32 -0.36 25.08
C ARG A 379 14.18 -1.57 25.47
N VAL A 380 14.67 -2.33 24.49
CA VAL A 380 15.36 -3.62 24.74
C VAL A 380 16.85 -3.60 24.45
N SER A 381 17.36 -2.60 23.75
CA SER A 381 18.76 -2.52 23.32
C SER A 381 19.37 -1.15 23.61
N LEU A 382 20.37 -1.14 24.50
CA LEU A 382 21.15 0.08 24.79
C LEU A 382 21.90 0.61 23.56
N ALA A 383 22.36 -0.27 22.68
CA ALA A 383 23.01 0.17 21.44
C ALA A 383 22.06 0.90 20.48
N SER A 384 20.76 0.64 20.57
CA SER A 384 19.75 1.35 19.78
C SER A 384 19.61 2.82 20.20
N LEU A 385 19.74 3.12 21.50
CA LEU A 385 19.71 4.48 22.04
C LEU A 385 20.88 5.33 21.57
N GLU A 386 22.06 4.72 21.38
CA GLU A 386 23.30 5.41 20.95
C GLU A 386 23.28 5.87 19.48
N VAL A 387 22.24 5.50 18.74
CA VAL A 387 22.13 5.83 17.31
C VAL A 387 20.90 6.65 16.94
N THR A 388 20.06 6.96 17.93
CA THR A 388 18.79 7.67 17.75
C THR A 388 18.99 9.18 17.57
#